data_AF-A0AAV1AWE6-F1
#
_entry.id   AF-A0AAV1AWE6-F1
#
_cell.length_a   1.000
_cell.length_b   1.000
_cell.length_c   1.000
_cell.angle_alpha   90.00
_cell.angle_beta   90.00
_cell.angle_gamma   90.00
#
_symmetry.space_group_name_H-M   'P 1'
#
loop_
_entity.id
_entity.type
_entity.pdbx_description
1 polymer ?
#
loop_
_entity_poly.entity_id
_entity_poly.type
_entity_poly.pdbx_seq_one_letter_code
_entity_poly.pdbx_strand_id
1 'polypeptide(L)'
;MALASIKPESIEQVDNVQLRVLVDKERNRVVYAEAGKDFVDVLFSFLTLPLGTIARLVAKDSNIEAVKFGSITSLHQSVSDLDQQYLWNQTCKEMLLRPRNSMEDYCHNLKLNIDDTEPVQYFLCKKLDCRKKSGCLLSIFKDQKCYCGEVMKLQAFRSCFNLEDGFVKENATFIICDDLYVMPNVFGASLQLLQKLGVDSVDAIEEQTVVINKKEVVDLLKLSLISKAPLTEFIFKNQSVGNYSNLRNNIEYLIRETPSDEDRQMSVKVTLRKSNEKILFVEADDDFIDFVFSLLTFPLGGVLQMLQGLSSLSCIDNLYKSLCDLSPDIYFTSHELKHKLTNPPIAAQYELSNQILPIVGASIPMNYCHRYYDYKNQRLVTELTKEMVYFNYNRLCDETFARLKLVDPKSSTSKSSFAKGPSMYMVTDDLFVSPMSSISTMAFLKKSKVPLSDLEERVVKIGVKEGLNILKASLISTSALTNGLNQFTRTVKDIQVSTSALSAPQDAVRSEFNFEALGIDNTQSLVVQLPEASSCTQDSQLPRAPLMEELPPPPNIQEPHMNIAKKENENTASSVPALRRSARKRKGGGQA
;
A
#
# COMPACT_ATOMS: atom_id res chain seq x y z
N MET A 1 16.61 -20.62 48.92
CA MET A 1 17.32 -20.78 47.63
C MET A 1 16.34 -20.50 46.52
N ALA A 2 16.35 -19.27 46.01
CA ALA A 2 15.57 -18.87 44.85
C ALA A 2 16.45 -19.05 43.60
N LEU A 3 16.02 -19.90 42.67
CA LEU A 3 16.63 -20.02 41.36
C LEU A 3 16.13 -18.87 40.51
N ALA A 4 16.99 -17.88 40.27
CA ALA A 4 16.76 -16.82 39.30
C ALA A 4 16.87 -17.42 37.89
N SER A 5 15.75 -17.46 37.17
CA SER A 5 15.75 -17.76 35.73
C SER A 5 16.37 -16.59 34.99
N ILE A 6 17.61 -16.80 34.53
CA ILE A 6 18.30 -15.93 33.58
C ILE A 6 17.52 -16.03 32.26
N LYS A 7 16.92 -14.91 31.85
CA LYS A 7 16.31 -14.74 30.54
C LYS A 7 17.45 -14.75 29.51
N PRO A 8 17.44 -15.59 28.47
CA PRO A 8 18.47 -15.51 27.45
C PRO A 8 18.28 -14.18 26.70
N GLU A 9 19.29 -13.32 26.72
CA GLU A 9 19.44 -12.25 25.75
C GLU A 9 19.43 -12.90 24.36
N SER A 10 18.38 -12.63 23.59
CA SER A 10 18.32 -13.00 22.19
C SER A 10 19.46 -12.27 21.48
N ILE A 11 20.46 -13.01 21.03
CA ILE A 11 21.45 -12.54 20.06
C ILE A 11 20.64 -12.09 18.84
N GLU A 12 20.56 -10.78 18.59
CA GLU A 12 20.00 -10.28 17.33
C GLU A 12 20.84 -10.86 16.20
N GLN A 13 20.28 -11.86 15.51
CA GLN A 13 20.85 -12.33 14.26
C GLN A 13 20.72 -11.15 13.28
N VAL A 14 21.85 -10.52 12.95
CA VAL A 14 21.87 -9.38 12.03
C VAL A 14 21.65 -9.93 10.63
N ASP A 15 20.40 -9.88 10.18
CA ASP A 15 20.06 -10.16 8.79
C ASP A 15 20.80 -9.16 7.89
N ASN A 16 21.48 -9.68 6.88
CA ASN A 16 22.26 -8.90 5.93
C ASN A 16 21.99 -9.41 4.50
N VAL A 17 22.01 -8.51 3.53
CA VAL A 17 21.89 -8.82 2.11
C VAL A 17 23.11 -8.29 1.37
N GLN A 18 23.65 -9.08 0.42
CA GLN A 18 24.78 -8.67 -0.40
C GLN A 18 24.29 -8.07 -1.71
N LEU A 19 24.86 -6.93 -2.10
CA LEU A 19 24.59 -6.23 -3.34
C LEU A 19 25.90 -6.09 -4.14
N ARG A 20 25.92 -6.56 -5.38
CA ARG A 20 27.05 -6.35 -6.30
C ARG A 20 26.84 -5.04 -7.03
N VAL A 21 27.84 -4.18 -7.06
CA VAL A 21 27.74 -2.82 -7.61
C VAL A 21 28.89 -2.58 -8.58
N LEU A 22 28.57 -2.16 -9.80
CA LEU A 22 29.56 -1.63 -10.73
C LEU A 22 29.70 -0.13 -10.53
N VAL A 23 30.94 0.31 -10.35
CA VAL A 23 31.27 1.68 -10.00
C VAL A 23 32.31 2.22 -10.98
N ASP A 24 32.04 3.40 -11.52
CA ASP A 24 33.02 4.20 -12.25
C ASP A 24 33.86 4.98 -11.24
N LYS A 25 35.11 4.56 -11.04
CA LYS A 25 36.02 5.17 -10.06
C LYS A 25 36.49 6.56 -10.47
N GLU A 26 36.62 6.81 -11.76
CA GLU A 26 37.06 8.12 -12.26
C GLU A 26 35.98 9.18 -11.99
N ARG A 27 34.71 8.81 -12.18
CA ARG A 27 33.56 9.71 -11.97
C ARG A 27 32.94 9.62 -10.58
N ASN A 28 33.44 8.75 -9.69
CA ASN A 28 32.87 8.44 -8.38
C ASN A 28 31.35 8.24 -8.41
N ARG A 29 30.89 7.38 -9.33
CA ARG A 29 29.46 7.17 -9.58
C ARG A 29 29.15 5.69 -9.72
N VAL A 30 28.01 5.27 -9.20
CA VAL A 30 27.45 3.94 -9.47
C VAL A 30 26.97 3.88 -10.91
N VAL A 31 27.41 2.87 -11.65
CA VAL A 31 26.91 2.57 -13.00
C VAL A 31 25.56 1.87 -12.86
N TYR A 32 25.56 0.73 -12.16
CA TYR A 32 24.37 -0.01 -11.74
C TYR A 32 24.74 -1.03 -10.65
N ALA A 33 23.74 -1.60 -10.00
CA ALA A 33 23.88 -2.73 -9.09
C ALA A 33 23.17 -3.98 -9.63
N GLU A 34 23.68 -5.16 -9.31
CA GLU A 34 23.03 -6.45 -9.55
C GLU A 34 22.48 -7.01 -8.24
N ALA A 35 21.21 -7.40 -8.25
CA ALA A 35 20.48 -7.87 -7.09
C ALA A 35 19.59 -9.07 -7.41
N GLY A 36 19.43 -9.97 -6.44
CA GLY A 36 18.40 -11.01 -6.44
C GLY A 36 17.13 -10.59 -5.69
N LYS A 37 16.23 -11.56 -5.47
CA LYS A 37 14.95 -11.39 -4.77
C LYS A 37 15.06 -10.60 -3.47
N ASP A 38 15.99 -10.96 -2.59
CA ASP A 38 16.08 -10.37 -1.25
C ASP A 38 16.15 -8.85 -1.22
N PHE A 39 16.94 -8.25 -2.12
CA PHE A 39 17.11 -6.80 -2.14
C PHE A 39 16.04 -6.11 -2.98
N VAL A 40 15.60 -6.73 -4.08
CA VAL A 40 14.53 -6.16 -4.91
C VAL A 40 13.20 -6.16 -4.18
N ASP A 41 12.91 -7.21 -3.41
CA ASP A 41 11.73 -7.25 -2.56
C ASP A 41 11.78 -6.14 -1.50
N VAL A 42 12.96 -5.84 -0.93
CA VAL A 42 13.15 -4.71 -0.01
C VAL A 42 12.86 -3.39 -0.69
N LEU A 43 13.34 -3.16 -1.91
CA LEU A 43 13.03 -1.94 -2.67
C LEU A 43 11.53 -1.83 -2.94
N PHE A 44 10.90 -2.86 -3.48
CA PHE A 44 9.45 -2.84 -3.75
C PHE A 44 8.60 -2.73 -2.48
N SER A 45 9.10 -3.18 -1.32
CA SER A 45 8.42 -2.98 -0.05
C SER A 45 8.21 -1.50 0.30
N PHE A 46 9.05 -0.58 -0.19
CA PHE A 46 8.89 0.87 0.01
C PHE A 46 7.53 1.36 -0.51
N LEU A 47 7.05 0.78 -1.61
CA LEU A 47 5.76 1.12 -2.22
C LEU A 47 4.57 0.65 -1.36
N THR A 48 4.78 -0.30 -0.46
CA THR A 48 3.72 -0.82 0.44
C THR A 48 3.60 -0.02 1.73
N LEU A 49 4.63 0.76 2.09
CA LEU A 49 4.67 1.48 3.35
C LEU A 49 3.67 2.65 3.36
N PRO A 50 2.83 2.77 4.41
CA PRO A 50 2.04 3.97 4.61
C PRO A 50 2.90 5.22 4.78
N LEU A 51 2.43 6.38 4.32
CA LEU A 51 3.19 7.64 4.42
C LEU A 51 3.58 7.99 5.87
N GLY A 52 2.72 7.69 6.85
CA GLY A 52 3.01 7.88 8.27
C GLY A 52 4.12 6.96 8.80
N THR A 53 4.21 5.74 8.26
CA THR A 53 5.32 4.82 8.56
C THR A 53 6.62 5.37 7.99
N ILE A 54 6.62 5.82 6.73
CA ILE A 54 7.79 6.45 6.11
C ILE A 54 8.25 7.66 6.92
N ALA A 55 7.34 8.60 7.23
CA ALA A 55 7.64 9.80 8.00
C ALA A 55 8.29 9.48 9.35
N ARG A 56 7.81 8.45 10.04
CA ARG A 56 8.35 7.99 11.31
C ARG A 56 9.71 7.30 11.18
N LEU A 57 9.95 6.54 10.10
CA LEU A 57 11.23 5.86 9.86
C LEU A 57 12.33 6.87 9.51
N VAL A 58 12.04 7.82 8.62
CA VAL A 58 13.04 8.81 8.16
C VAL A 58 13.33 9.92 9.17
N ALA A 59 12.45 10.11 10.16
CA ALA A 59 12.65 11.04 11.27
C ALA A 59 13.62 10.53 12.35
N LYS A 60 14.01 9.25 12.30
CA LYS A 60 15.01 8.68 13.23
C LYS A 60 16.41 8.87 12.64
N ASP A 61 17.40 9.14 13.50
CA ASP A 61 18.79 9.10 13.09
C ASP A 61 19.22 7.66 12.76
N SER A 62 19.99 7.52 11.69
CA SER A 62 20.53 6.25 11.24
C SER A 62 22.04 6.37 11.00
N ASN A 63 22.58 6.01 9.84
CA ASN A 63 23.95 6.41 9.50
C ASN A 63 23.96 7.82 8.86
N ILE A 64 22.79 8.28 8.42
CA ILE A 64 22.55 9.65 7.99
C ILE A 64 21.55 10.33 8.94
N GLU A 65 21.58 11.66 8.99
CA GLU A 65 20.69 12.48 9.82
C GLU A 65 19.21 12.22 9.48
N ALA A 66 18.32 12.52 10.42
CA ALA A 66 16.89 12.58 10.16
C ALA A 66 16.55 13.48 8.95
N VAL A 67 15.60 13.03 8.12
CA VAL A 67 15.17 13.75 6.91
C VAL A 67 13.70 14.11 7.04
N LYS A 68 13.32 15.30 6.54
CA LYS A 68 11.91 15.69 6.43
C LYS A 68 11.29 15.11 5.17
N PHE A 69 10.19 14.39 5.33
CA PHE A 69 9.36 13.90 4.24
C PHE A 69 8.24 14.89 3.93
N GLY A 70 8.63 16.05 3.40
CA GLY A 70 7.71 17.14 3.07
C GLY A 70 6.84 17.57 4.27
N SER A 71 5.57 17.83 4.01
CA SER A 71 4.56 18.19 5.02
C SER A 71 4.00 16.97 5.75
N ILE A 72 4.21 15.75 5.24
CA ILE A 72 3.81 14.51 5.94
C ILE A 72 4.52 14.41 7.30
N THR A 73 5.79 14.85 7.40
CA THR A 73 6.50 14.90 8.69
C THR A 73 5.81 15.83 9.69
N SER A 74 5.42 17.05 9.29
CA SER A 74 4.70 18.00 10.15
C SER A 74 3.32 17.47 10.55
N LEU A 75 2.62 16.83 9.62
CA LEU A 75 1.34 16.18 9.88
C LEU A 75 1.47 15.05 10.91
N HIS A 76 2.43 14.13 10.74
CA HIS A 76 2.69 13.04 11.69
C HIS A 76 3.03 13.58 13.09
N GLN A 77 3.89 14.59 13.15
CA GLN A 77 4.22 15.29 14.40
C GLN A 77 2.98 15.89 15.06
N SER A 78 2.10 16.54 14.28
CA SER A 78 0.89 17.15 14.81
C SER A 78 -0.04 16.14 15.47
N VAL A 79 -0.19 14.93 14.90
CA VAL A 79 -0.96 13.83 15.52
C VAL A 79 -0.31 13.39 16.84
N SER A 80 1.02 13.32 16.89
CA SER A 80 1.75 12.96 18.11
C SER A 80 1.47 13.96 19.24
N ASP A 81 1.52 15.25 18.91
CA ASP A 81 1.33 16.36 19.85
C ASP A 81 -0.13 16.58 20.24
N LEU A 82 -1.08 16.17 19.39
CA LEU A 82 -2.51 16.42 19.60
C LEU A 82 -3.06 15.61 20.78
N ASP A 83 -3.74 16.28 21.71
CA ASP A 83 -4.40 15.62 22.83
C ASP A 83 -5.47 14.63 22.37
N GLN A 84 -5.59 13.50 23.08
CA GLN A 84 -6.55 12.44 22.76
C GLN A 84 -8.00 12.96 22.71
N GLN A 85 -8.34 14.02 23.43
CA GLN A 85 -9.70 14.59 23.45
C GLN A 85 -10.18 15.10 22.09
N TYR A 86 -9.26 15.41 21.17
CA TYR A 86 -9.55 15.86 19.81
C TYR A 86 -9.62 14.71 18.79
N LEU A 87 -9.32 13.49 19.23
CA LEU A 87 -9.45 12.26 18.45
C LEU A 87 -10.60 11.43 19.01
N TRP A 88 -11.19 10.58 18.17
CA TRP A 88 -12.35 9.80 18.56
C TRP A 88 -12.05 8.88 19.76
N ASN A 89 -10.89 8.22 19.74
CA ASN A 89 -10.37 7.44 20.85
C ASN A 89 -8.85 7.21 20.71
N GLN A 90 -8.27 6.53 21.69
CA GLN A 90 -6.83 6.20 21.69
C GLN A 90 -6.43 5.30 20.51
N THR A 91 -7.30 4.41 20.06
CA THR A 91 -7.05 3.55 18.89
C THR A 91 -6.90 4.40 17.61
N CYS A 92 -7.68 5.47 17.45
CA CYS A 92 -7.51 6.38 16.30
C CYS A 92 -6.14 7.07 16.32
N LYS A 93 -5.64 7.46 17.50
CA LYS A 93 -4.29 8.01 17.63
C LYS A 93 -3.23 6.96 17.25
N GLU A 94 -3.39 5.72 17.71
CA GLU A 94 -2.51 4.60 17.34
C GLU A 94 -2.51 4.34 15.83
N MET A 95 -3.69 4.30 15.21
CA MET A 95 -3.87 4.11 13.77
C MET A 95 -3.10 5.16 12.94
N LEU A 96 -3.13 6.42 13.36
CA LEU A 96 -2.47 7.50 12.62
C LEU A 96 -0.94 7.54 12.86
N LEU A 97 -0.48 7.20 14.06
CA LEU A 97 0.95 7.19 14.40
C LEU A 97 1.70 5.94 13.90
N ARG A 98 0.99 4.80 13.84
CA ARG A 98 1.49 3.49 13.40
C ARG A 98 0.46 2.82 12.47
N PRO A 99 0.22 3.39 11.28
CA PRO A 99 -0.70 2.83 10.30
C PRO A 99 -0.27 1.42 9.88
N ARG A 100 -1.25 0.56 9.60
CA ARG A 100 -0.99 -0.83 9.17
C ARG A 100 -0.63 -0.88 7.69
N ASN A 101 0.33 -1.72 7.34
CA ASN A 101 0.62 -2.09 5.96
C ASN A 101 -0.39 -3.15 5.50
N SER A 102 -1.13 -2.87 4.42
CA SER A 102 -2.12 -3.82 3.87
C SER A 102 -1.48 -5.04 3.20
N MET A 103 -0.20 -4.94 2.84
CA MET A 103 0.59 -6.00 2.21
C MET A 103 1.59 -6.64 3.20
N GLU A 104 1.36 -6.51 4.52
CA GLU A 104 2.19 -7.08 5.58
C GLU A 104 2.50 -8.57 5.37
N ASP A 105 1.51 -9.35 4.89
CA ASP A 105 1.68 -10.79 4.63
C ASP A 105 2.82 -11.10 3.66
N TYR A 106 3.04 -10.24 2.65
CA TYR A 106 4.14 -10.37 1.69
C TYR A 106 5.46 -9.85 2.27
N CYS A 107 5.39 -8.90 3.21
CA CYS A 107 6.56 -8.24 3.79
C CYS A 107 7.15 -9.00 5.00
N HIS A 108 6.38 -9.90 5.61
CA HIS A 108 6.75 -10.55 6.87
C HIS A 108 8.06 -11.34 6.77
N ASN A 109 8.29 -11.99 5.62
CA ASN A 109 9.45 -12.84 5.37
C ASN A 109 10.61 -12.11 4.68
N LEU A 110 10.53 -10.79 4.51
CA LEU A 110 11.64 -10.01 3.94
C LEU A 110 12.86 -10.09 4.85
N LYS A 111 14.01 -10.43 4.28
CA LYS A 111 15.29 -10.48 5.02
C LYS A 111 15.59 -9.14 5.72
N LEU A 112 15.32 -8.02 5.06
CA LEU A 112 15.52 -6.68 5.61
C LEU A 112 14.20 -5.89 5.70
N ASN A 113 13.22 -6.40 6.43
CA ASN A 113 12.01 -5.63 6.71
C ASN A 113 12.30 -4.42 7.63
N ILE A 114 12.03 -3.21 7.14
CA ILE A 114 12.17 -1.95 7.89
C ILE A 114 10.86 -1.45 8.51
N ASP A 115 9.73 -2.09 8.21
CA ASP A 115 8.47 -1.80 8.91
C ASP A 115 8.54 -2.38 10.33
N ASP A 116 8.70 -1.48 11.30
CA ASP A 116 8.75 -1.77 12.73
C ASP A 116 7.37 -1.70 13.40
N THR A 117 6.29 -1.79 12.61
CA THR A 117 4.92 -1.99 13.10
C THR A 117 4.76 -3.42 13.60
N GLU A 118 4.21 -3.59 14.81
CA GLU A 118 3.97 -4.94 15.36
C GLU A 118 3.05 -5.74 14.43
N PRO A 119 3.23 -7.07 14.28
CA PRO A 119 2.37 -7.84 13.40
C PRO A 119 0.88 -7.76 13.76
N VAL A 120 0.00 -7.80 12.76
CA VAL A 120 -1.46 -7.72 13.01
C VAL A 120 -1.93 -8.90 13.86
N GLN A 121 -2.54 -8.57 15.00
CA GLN A 121 -3.16 -9.53 15.91
C GLN A 121 -4.67 -9.42 15.83
N TYR A 122 -5.36 -10.56 15.94
CA TYR A 122 -6.80 -10.62 15.86
C TYR A 122 -7.42 -10.96 17.20
N PHE A 123 -8.45 -10.22 17.59
CA PHE A 123 -9.12 -10.34 18.88
C PHE A 123 -10.60 -10.65 18.71
N LEU A 124 -11.06 -11.65 19.47
CA LEU A 124 -12.44 -12.08 19.57
C LEU A 124 -12.96 -11.94 21.01
N CYS A 125 -14.28 -12.02 21.15
CA CYS A 125 -14.91 -12.11 22.46
C CYS A 125 -14.65 -13.47 23.14
N LYS A 126 -14.35 -13.46 24.44
CA LYS A 126 -14.17 -14.69 25.23
C LYS A 126 -15.47 -15.48 25.39
N LYS A 127 -16.62 -14.81 25.51
CA LYS A 127 -17.93 -15.48 25.67
C LYS A 127 -18.19 -16.35 24.43
N LEU A 128 -18.61 -17.60 24.63
CA LEU A 128 -18.82 -18.55 23.53
C LEU A 128 -20.05 -18.16 22.69
N ASP A 129 -21.10 -17.64 23.32
CA ASP A 129 -22.32 -17.18 22.64
C ASP A 129 -22.03 -16.03 21.67
N CYS A 130 -21.15 -15.12 22.12
CA CYS A 130 -20.14 -14.37 21.36
C CYS A 130 -19.95 -14.75 19.90
N ARG A 131 -19.43 -15.96 19.78
CA ARG A 131 -18.76 -16.53 18.61
C ARG A 131 -19.62 -17.56 17.87
N LYS A 132 -20.76 -17.98 18.47
CA LYS A 132 -21.69 -18.94 17.87
C LYS A 132 -22.63 -18.29 16.84
N LYS A 133 -22.86 -16.98 16.94
CA LYS A 133 -23.82 -16.26 16.11
C LYS A 133 -23.15 -15.73 14.84
N SER A 134 -23.87 -15.75 13.72
CA SER A 134 -23.50 -14.96 12.54
C SER A 134 -23.38 -13.49 12.93
N GLY A 135 -22.33 -12.81 12.46
CA GLY A 135 -22.00 -11.45 12.88
C GLY A 135 -21.10 -11.38 14.13
N CYS A 136 -20.33 -12.43 14.39
CA CYS A 136 -19.30 -12.43 15.44
C CYS A 136 -18.30 -11.29 15.18
N LEU A 137 -18.06 -10.47 16.19
CA LEU A 137 -17.18 -9.31 16.07
C LEU A 137 -15.71 -9.73 16.11
N LEU A 138 -14.94 -9.19 15.18
CA LEU A 138 -13.48 -9.31 15.06
C LEU A 138 -12.87 -7.92 15.24
N SER A 139 -11.76 -7.81 15.97
CA SER A 139 -10.97 -6.58 15.99
C SER A 139 -9.49 -6.86 15.78
N ILE A 140 -8.79 -5.89 15.21
CA ILE A 140 -7.33 -5.88 15.14
C ILE A 140 -6.70 -5.06 16.28
N PHE A 141 -7.51 -4.53 17.19
CA PHE A 141 -7.10 -3.71 18.34
C PHE A 141 -7.61 -4.30 19.67
N LYS A 142 -6.79 -4.22 20.73
CA LYS A 142 -6.99 -4.93 22.00
C LYS A 142 -8.14 -4.41 22.88
N ASP A 143 -8.65 -3.20 22.60
CA ASP A 143 -9.59 -2.49 23.49
C ASP A 143 -11.01 -2.33 22.90
N GLN A 144 -11.30 -3.03 21.82
CA GLN A 144 -12.61 -2.95 21.18
C GLN A 144 -13.65 -3.81 21.91
N LYS A 145 -14.87 -3.27 22.05
CA LYS A 145 -15.97 -3.92 22.77
C LYS A 145 -16.78 -4.82 21.84
N CYS A 146 -17.21 -5.95 22.38
CA CYS A 146 -18.17 -6.84 21.75
C CYS A 146 -19.61 -6.36 22.01
N TYR A 147 -20.60 -6.87 21.29
CA TYR A 147 -22.02 -6.58 21.50
C TYR A 147 -22.53 -6.97 22.91
N CYS A 148 -21.83 -7.85 23.62
CA CYS A 148 -22.13 -8.20 25.00
C CYS A 148 -21.55 -7.22 26.04
N GLY A 149 -20.91 -6.13 25.59
CA GLY A 149 -20.25 -5.12 26.44
C GLY A 149 -18.83 -5.46 26.88
N GLU A 150 -18.40 -6.72 26.77
CA GLU A 150 -17.04 -7.15 27.14
C GLU A 150 -15.99 -6.73 26.11
N VAL A 151 -14.78 -6.43 26.58
CA VAL A 151 -13.62 -6.18 25.72
C VAL A 151 -13.15 -7.49 25.06
N MET A 152 -12.87 -7.43 23.75
CA MET A 152 -12.36 -8.56 22.99
C MET A 152 -10.88 -8.78 23.30
N LYS A 153 -10.57 -9.87 24.01
CA LYS A 153 -9.21 -10.20 24.49
C LYS A 153 -8.76 -11.60 24.07
N LEU A 154 -9.61 -12.40 23.44
CA LEU A 154 -9.23 -13.71 22.98
C LEU A 154 -8.44 -13.55 21.68
N GLN A 155 -7.12 -13.73 21.73
CA GLN A 155 -6.31 -13.75 20.53
C GLN A 155 -6.66 -14.98 19.69
N ALA A 156 -6.93 -14.77 18.42
CA ALA A 156 -7.23 -15.83 17.47
C ALA A 156 -6.06 -16.02 16.51
N PHE A 157 -5.80 -17.28 16.15
CA PHE A 157 -4.75 -17.63 15.20
C PHE A 157 -5.32 -17.71 13.79
N ARG A 158 -4.53 -17.28 12.81
CA ARG A 158 -4.85 -17.43 11.40
C ARG A 158 -4.44 -18.83 10.97
N SER A 159 -5.34 -19.58 10.32
CA SER A 159 -4.95 -20.77 9.57
C SER A 159 -4.57 -20.35 8.15
N CYS A 160 -3.41 -19.71 7.96
CA CYS A 160 -2.90 -19.44 6.62
C CYS A 160 -2.03 -20.63 6.19
N PHE A 161 -2.49 -21.37 5.18
CA PHE A 161 -1.78 -22.56 4.67
C PHE A 161 -0.60 -22.22 3.74
N ASN A 162 -0.48 -20.98 3.30
CA ASN A 162 0.66 -20.46 2.53
C ASN A 162 1.02 -19.08 3.10
N LEU A 163 2.22 -18.93 3.65
CA LEU A 163 2.78 -17.60 3.91
C LEU A 163 3.26 -17.05 2.58
N GLU A 164 2.89 -15.81 2.28
CA GLU A 164 3.37 -15.15 1.07
C GLU A 164 4.88 -14.87 1.24
N ASP A 165 5.66 -15.15 0.20
CA ASP A 165 7.12 -15.08 0.25
C ASP A 165 7.64 -13.97 -0.66
N GLY A 166 7.44 -12.72 -0.23
CA GLY A 166 7.89 -11.54 -0.97
C GLY A 166 7.10 -11.27 -2.24
N PHE A 167 7.72 -10.54 -3.18
CA PHE A 167 7.05 -10.01 -4.37
C PHE A 167 7.53 -10.67 -5.66
N VAL A 168 8.84 -10.86 -5.79
CA VAL A 168 9.48 -11.43 -6.98
C VAL A 168 9.86 -12.89 -6.80
N LYS A 169 10.05 -13.61 -7.91
CA LYS A 169 10.46 -15.02 -7.89
C LYS A 169 11.88 -15.19 -7.35
N GLU A 170 12.11 -16.29 -6.63
CA GLU A 170 13.40 -16.64 -5.98
C GLU A 170 14.62 -16.53 -6.89
N ASN A 171 14.53 -17.05 -8.11
CA ASN A 171 15.66 -17.13 -9.03
C ASN A 171 15.80 -15.89 -9.93
N ALA A 172 14.94 -14.88 -9.76
CA ALA A 172 15.00 -13.68 -10.57
C ALA A 172 16.19 -12.81 -10.15
N THR A 173 16.92 -12.28 -11.14
CA THR A 173 17.99 -11.33 -10.94
C THR A 173 17.73 -10.06 -11.75
N PHE A 174 18.17 -8.94 -11.18
CA PHE A 174 17.83 -7.62 -11.67
C PHE A 174 19.05 -6.71 -11.69
N ILE A 175 19.01 -5.76 -12.62
CA ILE A 175 19.89 -4.60 -12.64
C ILE A 175 19.13 -3.44 -12.00
N ILE A 176 19.78 -2.72 -11.10
CA ILE A 176 19.23 -1.55 -10.40
C ILE A 176 20.08 -0.34 -10.78
N CYS A 177 19.46 0.63 -11.43
CA CYS A 177 20.11 1.89 -11.76
C CYS A 177 20.32 2.76 -10.53
N ASP A 178 21.22 3.74 -10.65
CA ASP A 178 21.48 4.72 -9.58
C ASP A 178 20.21 5.44 -9.12
N ASP A 179 19.28 5.70 -10.04
CA ASP A 179 17.98 6.32 -9.77
C ASP A 179 16.87 5.33 -9.33
N LEU A 180 17.26 4.14 -8.84
CA LEU A 180 16.43 3.03 -8.35
C LEU A 180 15.51 2.37 -9.36
N TYR A 181 15.66 2.67 -10.65
CA TYR A 181 14.96 1.92 -11.68
C TYR A 181 15.45 0.46 -11.71
N VAL A 182 14.53 -0.49 -11.56
CA VAL A 182 14.80 -1.93 -11.60
C VAL A 182 14.53 -2.49 -13.00
N MET A 183 15.41 -3.30 -13.54
CA MET A 183 15.23 -3.92 -14.85
C MET A 183 15.73 -5.37 -14.87
N PRO A 184 15.30 -6.18 -15.85
CA PRO A 184 15.85 -7.52 -16.06
C PRO A 184 17.37 -7.54 -16.10
N ASN A 185 18.01 -8.49 -15.42
CA ASN A 185 19.44 -8.71 -15.56
C ASN A 185 19.75 -9.47 -16.85
N VAL A 186 19.80 -8.73 -17.96
CA VAL A 186 20.22 -9.23 -19.27
C VAL A 186 21.39 -8.39 -19.78
N PHE A 187 22.35 -9.02 -20.45
CA PHE A 187 23.56 -8.33 -20.92
C PHE A 187 23.26 -7.11 -21.80
N GLY A 188 22.22 -7.18 -22.64
CA GLY A 188 21.80 -6.06 -23.47
C GLY A 188 21.39 -4.82 -22.65
N ALA A 189 20.78 -5.01 -21.49
CA ALA A 189 20.40 -3.91 -20.60
C ALA A 189 21.64 -3.26 -19.96
N SER A 190 22.61 -4.07 -19.50
CA SER A 190 23.90 -3.57 -19.00
C SER A 190 24.64 -2.76 -20.07
N LEU A 191 24.70 -3.25 -21.31
CA LEU A 191 25.39 -2.57 -22.40
C LEU A 191 24.73 -1.23 -22.75
N GLN A 192 23.40 -1.19 -22.81
CA GLN A 192 22.65 0.05 -23.04
C GLN A 192 22.88 1.07 -21.92
N LEU A 193 22.95 0.63 -20.66
CA LEU A 193 23.28 1.49 -19.53
C LEU A 193 24.68 2.10 -19.65
N LEU A 194 25.69 1.29 -19.97
CA LEU A 194 27.06 1.75 -20.19
C LEU A 194 27.13 2.80 -21.31
N GLN A 195 26.48 2.53 -22.44
CA GLN A 195 26.40 3.46 -23.58
C GLN A 195 25.69 4.76 -23.19
N LYS A 196 24.55 4.68 -22.49
CA LYS A 196 23.78 5.84 -22.03
C LYS A 196 24.56 6.71 -21.05
N LEU A 197 25.43 6.10 -20.25
CA LEU A 197 26.29 6.80 -19.29
C LEU A 197 27.57 7.36 -19.92
N GLY A 198 27.77 7.15 -21.24
CA GLY A 198 28.96 7.60 -21.97
C GLY A 198 30.22 6.94 -21.46
N VAL A 199 30.15 5.62 -21.20
CA VAL A 199 31.30 4.80 -20.85
C VAL A 199 31.86 4.21 -22.13
N ASP A 200 33.01 4.73 -22.56
CA ASP A 200 33.70 4.28 -23.79
C ASP A 200 34.69 3.12 -23.53
N SER A 201 35.22 3.03 -22.31
CA SER A 201 36.05 1.91 -21.85
C SER A 201 35.58 1.44 -20.48
N VAL A 202 35.62 0.12 -20.26
CA VAL A 202 35.31 -0.53 -18.98
C VAL A 202 36.52 -0.61 -18.04
N ASP A 203 37.71 -0.15 -18.47
CA ASP A 203 38.94 -0.23 -17.68
C ASP A 203 38.84 0.52 -16.33
N ALA A 204 38.04 1.60 -16.29
CA ALA A 204 37.79 2.40 -15.08
C ALA A 204 36.61 1.91 -14.22
N ILE A 205 35.92 0.85 -14.68
CA ILE A 205 34.77 0.27 -13.97
C ILE A 205 35.26 -0.86 -13.05
N GLU A 206 34.94 -0.72 -11.77
CA GLU A 206 35.25 -1.73 -10.77
C GLU A 206 33.98 -2.34 -10.18
N GLU A 207 34.03 -3.65 -9.96
CA GLU A 207 33.03 -4.37 -9.17
C GLU A 207 33.32 -4.22 -7.67
N GLN A 208 32.30 -3.87 -6.91
CA GLN A 208 32.32 -3.80 -5.45
C GLN A 208 31.14 -4.58 -4.88
N THR A 209 31.36 -5.33 -3.80
CA THR A 209 30.30 -5.99 -3.05
C THR A 209 30.00 -5.20 -1.79
N VAL A 210 28.74 -4.81 -1.61
CA VAL A 210 28.26 -4.07 -0.43
C VAL A 210 27.32 -4.95 0.37
N VAL A 211 27.56 -5.02 1.67
CA VAL A 211 26.69 -5.72 2.62
C VAL A 211 25.74 -4.70 3.22
N ILE A 212 24.43 -4.97 3.13
CA ILE A 212 23.37 -4.07 3.53
C ILE A 212 22.60 -4.68 4.70
N ASN A 213 22.43 -3.92 5.78
CA ASN A 213 21.58 -4.26 6.92
C ASN A 213 20.31 -3.39 6.98
N LYS A 214 19.40 -3.66 7.94
CA LYS A 214 18.14 -2.91 8.10
C LYS A 214 18.34 -1.41 8.28
N LYS A 215 19.39 -0.97 8.98
CA LYS A 215 19.69 0.45 9.22
C LYS A 215 20.09 1.14 7.91
N GLU A 216 20.87 0.46 7.08
CA GLU A 216 21.30 0.93 5.76
C GLU A 216 20.14 0.99 4.75
N VAL A 217 19.15 0.08 4.85
CA VAL A 217 17.92 0.19 4.07
C VAL A 217 17.14 1.47 4.42
N VAL A 218 17.11 1.88 5.69
CA VAL A 218 16.51 3.17 6.09
C VAL A 218 17.29 4.35 5.51
N ASP A 219 18.63 4.28 5.49
CA ASP A 219 19.46 5.31 4.82
C ASP A 219 19.12 5.40 3.33
N LEU A 220 18.98 4.27 2.66
CA LEU A 220 18.61 4.23 1.24
C LEU A 220 17.19 4.77 0.99
N LEU A 221 16.22 4.47 1.88
CA LEU A 221 14.88 5.06 1.84
C LEU A 221 14.94 6.58 2.01
N LYS A 222 15.74 7.10 2.93
CA LYS A 222 15.91 8.55 3.09
C LYS A 222 16.48 9.19 1.82
N LEU A 223 17.53 8.60 1.25
CA LEU A 223 18.16 9.08 0.02
C LEU A 223 17.21 9.02 -1.18
N SER A 224 16.39 7.99 -1.30
CA SER A 224 15.43 7.85 -2.41
C SER A 224 14.34 8.94 -2.42
N LEU A 225 14.06 9.56 -1.27
CA LEU A 225 13.11 10.65 -1.14
C LEU A 225 13.70 12.02 -1.51
N ILE A 226 15.02 12.20 -1.46
CA ILE A 226 15.67 13.51 -1.57
C ILE A 226 16.71 13.63 -2.70
N SER A 227 17.31 12.52 -3.12
CA SER A 227 18.37 12.48 -4.12
C SER A 227 17.84 12.01 -5.48
N LYS A 228 18.56 12.38 -6.55
CA LYS A 228 18.39 11.82 -7.90
C LYS A 228 19.36 10.66 -8.19
N ALA A 229 20.34 10.42 -7.32
CA ALA A 229 21.39 9.43 -7.44
C ALA A 229 21.62 8.70 -6.08
N PRO A 230 20.58 8.08 -5.51
CA PRO A 230 20.61 7.51 -4.17
C PRO A 230 21.64 6.37 -4.00
N LEU A 231 21.91 5.54 -5.02
CA LEU A 231 22.92 4.49 -4.87
C LEU A 231 24.33 5.07 -4.80
N THR A 232 24.66 6.04 -5.64
CA THR A 232 25.94 6.75 -5.57
C THR A 232 26.13 7.39 -4.20
N GLU A 233 25.14 8.14 -3.70
CA GLU A 233 25.24 8.75 -2.36
C GLU A 233 25.36 7.71 -1.24
N PHE A 234 24.63 6.60 -1.36
CA PHE A 234 24.66 5.50 -0.39
C PHE A 234 26.02 4.80 -0.34
N ILE A 235 26.58 4.44 -1.50
CA ILE A 235 27.81 3.66 -1.63
C ILE A 235 29.03 4.48 -1.22
N PHE A 236 29.12 5.73 -1.67
CA PHE A 236 30.27 6.59 -1.39
C PHE A 236 30.17 7.30 -0.03
N LYS A 237 29.05 7.16 0.69
CA LYS A 237 28.80 7.79 2.01
C LYS A 237 29.20 9.25 2.01
N ASN A 238 28.92 9.96 0.92
CA ASN A 238 29.36 11.34 0.76
C ASN A 238 28.72 12.17 1.88
N GLN A 239 29.56 12.78 2.71
CA GLN A 239 29.19 13.73 3.77
C GLN A 239 28.66 15.05 3.18
N SER A 240 27.90 15.02 2.07
CA SER A 240 27.22 16.22 1.60
C SER A 240 25.99 16.45 2.48
N VAL A 241 26.27 16.91 3.70
CA VAL A 241 25.38 17.74 4.52
C VAL A 241 25.19 19.05 3.75
N GLY A 242 24.43 18.98 2.67
CA GLY A 242 24.18 20.09 1.76
C GLY A 242 22.68 20.29 1.63
N ASN A 243 22.10 21.07 2.55
CA ASN A 243 20.73 21.62 2.51
C ASN A 243 19.80 20.98 1.46
N TYR A 244 19.41 19.72 1.66
CA TYR A 244 18.40 19.03 0.86
C TYR A 244 17.04 19.77 0.87
N SER A 245 16.88 20.76 1.73
CA SER A 245 15.74 21.67 1.82
C SER A 245 15.52 22.56 0.57
N ASN A 246 16.52 22.72 -0.30
CA ASN A 246 16.47 23.71 -1.38
C ASN A 246 16.17 23.15 -2.79
N LEU A 247 16.09 21.82 -2.99
CA LEU A 247 15.95 21.26 -4.34
C LEU A 247 14.52 21.21 -4.89
N ARG A 248 13.50 21.56 -4.10
CA ARG A 248 12.09 21.27 -4.40
C ARG A 248 11.23 22.47 -4.80
N ASN A 249 11.82 23.65 -4.98
CA ASN A 249 11.05 24.89 -5.19
C ASN A 249 10.60 25.18 -6.63
N ASN A 250 10.94 24.34 -7.62
CA ASN A 250 10.59 24.59 -9.02
C ASN A 250 10.03 23.34 -9.73
N ILE A 251 8.94 22.76 -9.20
CA ILE A 251 8.24 21.69 -9.91
C ILE A 251 6.85 22.19 -10.30
N GLU A 252 6.58 22.12 -11.59
CA GLU A 252 5.29 22.45 -12.18
C GLU A 252 4.21 21.50 -11.62
N TYR A 253 3.27 22.07 -10.84
CA TYR A 253 2.29 21.34 -10.02
C TYR A 253 1.08 20.82 -10.82
N LEU A 254 1.17 20.67 -12.14
CA LEU A 254 0.04 20.24 -12.96
C LEU A 254 -0.12 18.71 -12.92
N ILE A 255 -1.10 18.26 -12.15
CA ILE A 255 -1.73 16.94 -12.38
C ILE A 255 -2.55 17.07 -13.67
N ARG A 256 -2.41 16.10 -14.60
CA ARG A 256 -3.25 16.02 -15.81
C ARG A 256 -4.74 16.02 -15.42
N GLU A 257 -5.59 16.55 -16.29
CA GLU A 257 -7.02 16.68 -16.03
C GLU A 257 -7.63 15.38 -15.50
N THR A 258 -8.06 15.39 -14.23
CA THR A 258 -8.88 14.35 -13.64
C THR A 258 -10.34 14.74 -13.81
N PRO A 259 -11.25 13.81 -14.16
CA PRO A 259 -12.67 14.12 -14.23
C PRO A 259 -13.14 14.68 -12.87
N SER A 260 -13.76 15.86 -12.92
CA SER A 260 -14.35 16.49 -11.75
C SER A 260 -15.58 15.70 -11.35
N ASP A 261 -15.47 14.91 -10.28
CA ASP A 261 -16.65 14.42 -9.57
C ASP A 261 -17.15 15.56 -8.67
N GLU A 262 -18.18 16.28 -9.13
CA GLU A 262 -18.74 17.43 -8.40
C GLU A 262 -19.47 17.00 -7.10
N ASP A 263 -19.77 15.70 -6.93
CA ASP A 263 -20.63 15.23 -5.84
C ASP A 263 -19.91 15.09 -4.49
N ARG A 264 -18.57 15.14 -4.45
CA ARG A 264 -17.76 15.01 -3.21
C ARG A 264 -16.78 16.18 -3.03
N GLN A 265 -17.27 17.26 -2.43
CA GLN A 265 -16.46 18.43 -2.09
C GLN A 265 -16.61 18.83 -0.62
N MET A 266 -15.53 19.28 0.00
CA MET A 266 -15.54 19.90 1.33
C MET A 266 -15.22 21.40 1.22
N SER A 267 -15.80 22.21 2.09
CA SER A 267 -15.57 23.66 2.10
C SER A 267 -14.72 24.04 3.31
N VAL A 268 -13.64 24.77 3.09
CA VAL A 268 -12.73 25.21 4.14
C VAL A 268 -12.50 26.71 4.07
N LYS A 269 -12.17 27.33 5.20
CA LYS A 269 -11.80 28.75 5.23
C LYS A 269 -10.29 28.90 5.26
N VAL A 270 -9.74 29.51 4.23
CA VAL A 270 -8.30 29.73 4.04
C VAL A 270 -7.96 31.15 4.45
N THR A 271 -6.96 31.33 5.31
CA THR A 271 -6.34 32.63 5.59
C THR A 271 -5.02 32.73 4.82
N LEU A 272 -4.89 33.71 3.93
CA LEU A 272 -3.71 33.94 3.11
C LEU A 272 -3.14 35.35 3.26
N ARG A 273 -1.88 35.52 2.89
CA ARG A 273 -1.20 36.80 2.85
C ARG A 273 -1.41 37.45 1.47
N LYS A 274 -1.95 38.68 1.40
CA LYS A 274 -2.21 39.38 0.13
C LYS A 274 -0.93 39.67 -0.64
N SER A 275 0.15 40.01 0.06
CA SER A 275 1.40 40.44 -0.58
C SER A 275 2.10 39.38 -1.45
N ASN A 276 1.91 38.10 -1.16
CA ASN A 276 2.58 37.00 -1.85
C ASN A 276 1.68 35.77 -2.07
N GLU A 277 0.39 35.91 -1.80
CA GLU A 277 -0.65 34.89 -1.96
C GLU A 277 -0.36 33.56 -1.22
N LYS A 278 0.52 33.59 -0.21
CA LYS A 278 0.88 32.40 0.58
C LYS A 278 -0.21 32.10 1.61
N ILE A 279 -0.64 30.85 1.68
CA ILE A 279 -1.57 30.37 2.71
C ILE A 279 -0.84 30.32 4.04
N LEU A 280 -1.45 30.87 5.08
CA LEU A 280 -0.92 30.82 6.45
C LEU A 280 -1.48 29.61 7.19
N PHE A 281 -2.80 29.48 7.17
CA PHE A 281 -3.52 28.36 7.75
C PHE A 281 -4.93 28.25 7.17
N VAL A 282 -5.53 27.10 7.40
CA VAL A 282 -6.90 26.75 7.07
C VAL A 282 -7.66 26.48 8.36
N GLU A 283 -8.86 27.06 8.48
CA GLU A 283 -9.84 26.72 9.50
C GLU A 283 -10.80 25.69 8.91
N ALA A 284 -10.89 24.52 9.52
CA ALA A 284 -11.72 23.43 9.03
C ALA A 284 -12.33 22.57 10.14
N ASP A 285 -13.40 21.86 9.77
CA ASP A 285 -14.14 20.91 10.59
C ASP A 285 -13.57 19.48 10.47
N ASP A 286 -14.27 18.50 11.04
CA ASP A 286 -13.85 17.10 11.10
C ASP A 286 -13.66 16.46 9.72
N ASP A 287 -14.40 16.87 8.69
CA ASP A 287 -14.31 16.25 7.35
C ASP A 287 -12.95 16.53 6.68
N PHE A 288 -12.47 17.78 6.72
CA PHE A 288 -11.15 18.11 6.19
C PHE A 288 -10.02 17.52 7.02
N ILE A 289 -10.20 17.46 8.35
CA ILE A 289 -9.17 16.92 9.24
C ILE A 289 -9.03 15.42 9.09
N ASP A 290 -10.14 14.70 8.93
CA ASP A 290 -10.11 13.28 8.58
C ASP A 290 -9.41 13.06 7.23
N PHE A 291 -9.71 13.88 6.22
CA PHE A 291 -9.00 13.84 4.94
C PHE A 291 -7.49 14.04 5.13
N VAL A 292 -7.06 15.08 5.84
CA VAL A 292 -5.64 15.37 6.09
C VAL A 292 -4.98 14.24 6.88
N PHE A 293 -5.61 13.73 7.95
CA PHE A 293 -5.09 12.60 8.72
C PHE A 293 -5.01 11.30 7.90
N SER A 294 -5.98 11.06 7.00
CA SER A 294 -5.97 9.86 6.16
C SER A 294 -4.75 9.75 5.26
N LEU A 295 -4.10 10.86 4.91
CA LEU A 295 -2.86 10.85 4.10
C LEU A 295 -1.76 10.00 4.75
N LEU A 296 -1.67 9.98 6.08
CA LEU A 296 -0.69 9.16 6.82
C LEU A 296 -0.91 7.65 6.59
N THR A 297 -2.11 7.26 6.21
CA THR A 297 -2.55 5.86 6.11
C THR A 297 -2.38 5.30 4.71
N PHE A 298 -2.05 6.14 3.72
CA PHE A 298 -1.95 5.72 2.32
C PHE A 298 -0.60 5.06 2.04
N PRO A 299 -0.58 3.86 1.44
CA PRO A 299 0.64 3.27 0.91
C PRO A 299 1.25 4.14 -0.18
N LEU A 300 2.59 4.27 -0.20
CA LEU A 300 3.30 5.09 -1.17
C LEU A 300 3.00 4.70 -2.64
N GLY A 301 2.90 3.41 -2.94
CA GLY A 301 2.52 2.89 -4.26
C GLY A 301 1.10 3.26 -4.66
N GLY A 302 0.15 3.27 -3.71
CA GLY A 302 -1.23 3.70 -3.96
C GLY A 302 -1.29 5.19 -4.27
N VAL A 303 -0.45 5.99 -3.59
CA VAL A 303 -0.27 7.41 -3.91
C VAL A 303 0.31 7.60 -5.31
N LEU A 304 1.32 6.82 -5.70
CA LEU A 304 1.89 6.86 -7.04
C LEU A 304 0.88 6.48 -8.11
N GLN A 305 0.07 5.44 -7.90
CA GLN A 305 -1.01 5.07 -8.81
C GLN A 305 -2.01 6.22 -9.01
N MET A 306 -2.45 6.89 -7.93
CA MET A 306 -3.34 8.06 -8.02
C MET A 306 -2.68 9.24 -8.75
N LEU A 307 -1.37 9.41 -8.59
CA LEU A 307 -0.58 10.45 -9.24
C LEU A 307 0.01 10.01 -10.60
N GLN A 308 -0.42 8.86 -11.13
CA GLN A 308 0.05 8.28 -12.41
C GLN A 308 1.58 8.15 -12.50
N GLY A 309 2.23 7.80 -11.39
CA GLY A 309 3.68 7.66 -11.29
C GLY A 309 4.46 8.98 -11.29
N LEU A 310 3.80 10.12 -11.07
CA LEU A 310 4.40 11.47 -11.12
C LEU A 310 4.35 12.17 -9.77
N SER A 311 4.91 11.54 -8.73
CA SER A 311 4.96 12.12 -7.37
C SER A 311 5.98 13.26 -7.23
N SER A 312 6.90 13.40 -8.19
CA SER A 312 8.04 14.33 -8.14
C SER A 312 9.15 13.90 -7.17
N LEU A 313 9.07 12.67 -6.67
CA LEU A 313 10.16 11.94 -6.02
C LEU A 313 10.81 11.05 -7.09
N SER A 314 11.73 11.61 -7.89
CA SER A 314 12.18 10.97 -9.14
C SER A 314 12.61 9.50 -9.00
N CYS A 315 13.31 9.14 -7.92
CA CYS A 315 13.76 7.77 -7.71
C CYS A 315 12.63 6.82 -7.32
N ILE A 316 11.65 7.31 -6.55
CA ILE A 316 10.43 6.55 -6.22
C ILE A 316 9.54 6.41 -7.46
N ASP A 317 9.43 7.47 -8.27
CA ASP A 317 8.69 7.43 -9.55
C ASP A 317 9.31 6.40 -10.50
N ASN A 318 10.64 6.33 -10.59
CA ASN A 318 11.36 5.32 -11.36
C ASN A 318 11.19 3.90 -10.81
N LEU A 319 11.25 3.72 -9.48
CA LEU A 319 11.00 2.44 -8.85
C LEU A 319 9.58 1.95 -9.14
N TYR A 320 8.58 2.83 -9.06
CA TYR A 320 7.21 2.51 -9.43
C TYR A 320 7.07 2.19 -10.93
N LYS A 321 7.74 2.95 -11.80
CA LYS A 321 7.77 2.68 -13.24
C LYS A 321 8.35 1.29 -13.52
N SER A 322 9.43 0.90 -12.85
CA SER A 322 10.00 -0.44 -13.03
C SER A 322 9.02 -1.57 -12.71
N LEU A 323 8.22 -1.40 -11.65
CA LEU A 323 7.15 -2.32 -11.30
C LEU A 323 6.09 -2.42 -12.42
N CYS A 324 5.73 -1.30 -13.07
CA CYS A 324 4.82 -1.34 -14.21
C CYS A 324 5.42 -2.09 -15.40
N ASP A 325 6.68 -1.82 -15.72
CA ASP A 325 7.36 -2.29 -16.94
C ASP A 325 7.78 -3.78 -16.88
N LEU A 326 8.07 -4.33 -15.69
CA LEU A 326 8.51 -5.73 -15.53
C LEU A 326 7.40 -6.73 -15.87
N SER A 327 7.74 -7.80 -16.61
CA SER A 327 6.77 -8.86 -16.95
C SER A 327 6.21 -9.58 -15.72
N PRO A 328 4.86 -9.67 -15.56
CA PRO A 328 4.23 -10.42 -14.47
C PRO A 328 4.61 -11.91 -14.50
N ASP A 329 4.62 -12.52 -15.69
CA ASP A 329 4.85 -13.95 -15.86
C ASP A 329 6.28 -14.38 -15.55
N ILE A 330 7.24 -13.49 -15.76
CA ILE A 330 8.66 -13.80 -15.59
C ILE A 330 9.10 -13.50 -14.15
N TYR A 331 8.77 -12.32 -13.64
CA TYR A 331 9.42 -11.78 -12.44
C TYR A 331 8.60 -11.88 -11.16
N PHE A 332 7.27 -11.96 -11.24
CA PHE A 332 6.40 -11.94 -10.05
C PHE A 332 5.84 -13.32 -9.72
N THR A 333 5.50 -13.53 -8.45
CA THR A 333 4.92 -14.79 -7.99
C THR A 333 3.50 -15.01 -8.54
N SER A 334 2.73 -13.95 -8.76
CA SER A 334 1.45 -14.00 -9.48
C SER A 334 1.05 -12.67 -10.12
N HIS A 335 0.12 -12.71 -11.07
CA HIS A 335 -0.47 -11.51 -11.69
C HIS A 335 -1.25 -10.67 -10.67
N GLU A 336 -1.99 -11.33 -9.79
CA GLU A 336 -2.77 -10.66 -8.73
C GLU A 336 -1.87 -9.92 -7.75
N LEU A 337 -0.71 -10.48 -7.44
CA LEU A 337 0.29 -9.85 -6.59
C LEU A 337 0.86 -8.59 -7.25
N LYS A 338 1.28 -8.68 -8.52
CA LYS A 338 1.77 -7.51 -9.26
C LYS A 338 0.71 -6.39 -9.26
N HIS A 339 -0.54 -6.73 -9.58
CA HIS A 339 -1.64 -5.77 -9.60
C HIS A 339 -1.87 -5.12 -8.23
N LYS A 340 -1.82 -5.89 -7.14
CA LYS A 340 -1.90 -5.35 -5.78
C LYS A 340 -0.71 -4.47 -5.43
N LEU A 341 0.49 -4.82 -5.87
CA LEU A 341 1.71 -4.06 -5.60
C LEU A 341 1.75 -2.74 -6.39
N THR A 342 1.16 -2.70 -7.59
CA THR A 342 0.99 -1.45 -8.36
C THR A 342 -0.06 -0.54 -7.75
N ASN A 343 -1.09 -1.10 -7.10
CA ASN A 343 -2.11 -0.30 -6.42
C ASN A 343 -2.37 -0.84 -4.99
N PRO A 344 -1.40 -0.69 -4.06
CA PRO A 344 -1.55 -1.20 -2.71
C PRO A 344 -2.73 -0.48 -2.01
N PRO A 345 -3.72 -1.23 -1.49
CA PRO A 345 -4.88 -0.63 -0.86
C PRO A 345 -4.55 -0.09 0.53
N ILE A 346 -5.35 0.83 1.06
CA ILE A 346 -5.26 1.18 2.49
C ILE A 346 -5.68 -0.02 3.34
N ALA A 347 -5.07 -0.19 4.51
CA ALA A 347 -5.44 -1.31 5.38
C ALA A 347 -6.94 -1.28 5.75
N ALA A 348 -7.52 -2.45 6.01
CA ALA A 348 -8.92 -2.55 6.41
C ALA A 348 -9.21 -1.67 7.63
N GLN A 349 -10.39 -1.04 7.67
CA GLN A 349 -10.82 -0.07 8.70
C GLN A 349 -10.13 1.30 8.66
N TYR A 350 -9.22 1.59 7.72
CA TYR A 350 -8.64 2.92 7.56
C TYR A 350 -9.45 3.83 6.64
N GLU A 351 -10.31 3.26 5.79
CA GLU A 351 -11.18 3.99 4.85
C GLU A 351 -12.11 4.98 5.55
N LEU A 352 -12.18 6.21 5.03
CA LEU A 352 -13.10 7.24 5.50
C LEU A 352 -14.49 7.05 4.90
N SER A 353 -15.54 7.43 5.65
CA SER A 353 -16.89 7.48 5.09
C SER A 353 -17.02 8.50 3.94
N ASN A 354 -16.31 9.62 4.04
CA ASN A 354 -16.30 10.72 3.06
C ASN A 354 -14.97 10.80 2.30
N GLN A 355 -14.44 9.64 1.88
CA GLN A 355 -13.17 9.58 1.15
C GLN A 355 -13.29 10.31 -0.21
N ILE A 356 -12.56 11.42 -0.37
CA ILE A 356 -12.51 12.18 -1.63
C ILE A 356 -11.48 11.61 -2.61
N LEU A 357 -10.38 11.03 -2.12
CA LEU A 357 -9.33 10.49 -2.99
C LEU A 357 -9.67 9.07 -3.45
N PRO A 358 -9.40 8.72 -4.72
CA PRO A 358 -9.77 7.43 -5.30
C PRO A 358 -8.80 6.31 -4.87
N ILE A 359 -8.66 6.09 -3.55
CA ILE A 359 -7.86 5.02 -2.96
C ILE A 359 -8.78 3.97 -2.35
N VAL A 360 -8.49 2.70 -2.63
CA VAL A 360 -9.36 1.58 -2.27
C VAL A 360 -8.92 0.97 -0.94
N GLY A 361 -9.88 0.61 -0.10
CA GLY A 361 -9.67 -0.17 1.12
C GLY A 361 -9.40 -1.65 0.86
N ALA A 362 -8.49 -2.23 1.64
CA ALA A 362 -8.23 -3.65 1.60
C ALA A 362 -9.46 -4.42 2.08
N SER A 363 -9.75 -5.54 1.43
CA SER A 363 -10.81 -6.44 1.88
C SER A 363 -10.49 -7.06 3.23
N ILE A 364 -11.53 -7.43 3.97
CA ILE A 364 -11.38 -8.02 5.31
C ILE A 364 -10.51 -9.28 5.19
N PRO A 365 -9.41 -9.38 5.96
CA PRO A 365 -8.47 -10.49 5.80
C PRO A 365 -9.12 -11.85 6.07
N MET A 366 -10.01 -11.93 7.08
CA MET A 366 -10.61 -13.16 7.59
C MET A 366 -12.14 -13.05 7.66
N ASN A 367 -12.85 -13.94 6.99
CA ASN A 367 -14.31 -13.87 6.88
C ASN A 367 -15.04 -14.79 7.85
N TYR A 368 -14.38 -15.83 8.36
CA TYR A 368 -15.01 -16.85 9.17
C TYR A 368 -14.21 -17.17 10.42
N CYS A 369 -14.95 -17.41 11.51
CA CYS A 369 -14.45 -18.04 12.71
C CYS A 369 -14.80 -19.52 12.63
N HIS A 370 -13.79 -20.37 12.46
CA HIS A 370 -13.92 -21.82 12.48
C HIS A 370 -13.63 -22.34 13.89
N ARG A 371 -14.50 -23.21 14.40
CA ARG A 371 -14.31 -23.86 15.69
C ARG A 371 -14.55 -25.34 15.58
N TYR A 372 -13.63 -26.09 16.16
CA TYR A 372 -13.66 -27.53 16.22
C TYR A 372 -13.01 -27.99 17.52
N TYR A 373 -13.32 -29.21 17.93
CA TYR A 373 -12.67 -29.85 19.06
C TYR A 373 -11.46 -30.62 18.56
N ASP A 374 -10.27 -30.20 18.95
CA ASP A 374 -9.03 -30.90 18.66
C ASP A 374 -8.92 -32.08 19.64
N TYR A 375 -9.32 -33.26 19.19
CA TYR A 375 -9.25 -34.49 19.98
C TYR A 375 -7.82 -34.92 20.30
N LYS A 376 -6.82 -34.55 19.48
CA LYS A 376 -5.41 -34.91 19.74
C LYS A 376 -4.88 -34.18 20.96
N ASN A 377 -5.23 -32.90 21.09
CA ASN A 377 -4.79 -32.05 22.21
C ASN A 377 -5.88 -31.83 23.27
N GLN A 378 -7.03 -32.51 23.15
CA GLN A 378 -8.21 -32.40 24.01
C GLN A 378 -8.61 -30.94 24.31
N ARG A 379 -8.68 -30.10 23.27
CA ARG A 379 -8.98 -28.66 23.44
C ARG A 379 -9.94 -28.15 22.37
N LEU A 380 -10.74 -27.14 22.75
CA LEU A 380 -11.53 -26.38 21.78
C LEU A 380 -10.63 -25.37 21.07
N VAL A 381 -10.53 -25.48 19.75
CA VAL A 381 -9.73 -24.56 18.92
C VAL A 381 -10.66 -23.53 18.27
N THR A 382 -10.16 -22.30 18.12
CA THR A 382 -10.82 -21.23 17.37
C THR A 382 -9.80 -20.65 16.40
N GLU A 383 -10.06 -20.81 15.11
CA GLU A 383 -9.20 -20.34 14.03
C GLU A 383 -9.94 -19.34 13.15
N LEU A 384 -9.21 -18.41 12.58
CA LEU A 384 -9.71 -17.49 11.58
C LEU A 384 -9.39 -18.02 10.20
N THR A 385 -10.41 -18.11 9.35
CA THR A 385 -10.28 -18.59 7.98
C THR A 385 -10.82 -17.55 6.99
N LYS A 386 -10.19 -17.48 5.82
CA LYS A 386 -10.63 -16.61 4.72
C LYS A 386 -11.91 -17.14 4.07
N GLU A 387 -12.02 -18.47 3.99
CA GLU A 387 -13.11 -19.20 3.37
C GLU A 387 -13.61 -20.32 4.31
N MET A 388 -14.78 -20.88 4.03
CA MET A 388 -15.25 -22.06 4.74
C MET A 388 -14.46 -23.28 4.25
N VAL A 389 -13.49 -23.72 5.05
CA VAL A 389 -12.69 -24.91 4.76
C VAL A 389 -13.22 -26.06 5.61
N TYR A 390 -13.90 -27.01 4.98
CA TYR A 390 -14.32 -28.24 5.66
C TYR A 390 -13.15 -29.21 5.68
N PHE A 391 -12.62 -29.51 6.88
CA PHE A 391 -11.57 -30.51 6.99
C PHE A 391 -12.18 -31.90 6.89
N ASN A 392 -11.69 -32.70 5.93
CA ASN A 392 -12.14 -34.06 5.72
C ASN A 392 -11.49 -35.04 6.71
N TYR A 393 -11.44 -34.69 8.01
CA TYR A 393 -11.06 -35.62 9.05
C TYR A 393 -12.30 -36.40 9.48
N ASN A 394 -12.24 -37.71 9.28
CA ASN A 394 -13.26 -38.68 9.66
C ASN A 394 -14.02 -38.34 10.97
N ARG A 395 -15.35 -38.20 10.84
CA ARG A 395 -16.42 -38.44 11.84
C ARG A 395 -16.34 -37.72 13.21
N LEU A 396 -17.47 -37.09 13.56
CA LEU A 396 -17.93 -36.65 14.90
C LEU A 396 -17.32 -35.34 15.42
N CYS A 397 -17.77 -34.17 14.94
CA CYS A 397 -17.43 -32.87 15.55
C CYS A 397 -18.58 -31.86 15.42
N ASP A 398 -18.86 -31.09 16.48
CA ASP A 398 -19.65 -29.84 16.46
C ASP A 398 -18.85 -28.73 15.74
N GLU A 399 -18.59 -28.89 14.45
CA GLU A 399 -17.97 -27.85 13.64
C GLU A 399 -18.94 -26.71 13.43
N THR A 400 -18.49 -25.49 13.72
CA THR A 400 -19.32 -24.30 13.53
C THR A 400 -18.53 -23.19 12.88
N PHE A 401 -19.09 -22.67 11.79
CA PHE A 401 -18.59 -21.49 11.09
C PHE A 401 -19.48 -20.30 11.43
N ALA A 402 -18.88 -19.21 11.89
CA ALA A 402 -19.57 -17.94 12.06
C ALA A 402 -18.93 -16.89 11.16
N ARG A 403 -19.74 -16.22 10.33
CA ARG A 403 -19.27 -15.08 9.55
C ARG A 403 -18.87 -13.95 10.49
N LEU A 404 -17.67 -13.43 10.27
CA LEU A 404 -17.09 -12.35 11.06
C LEU A 404 -17.56 -10.99 10.54
N LYS A 405 -17.70 -10.04 11.48
CA LYS A 405 -17.85 -8.62 11.19
C LYS A 405 -16.72 -7.88 11.87
N LEU A 406 -15.92 -7.17 11.09
CA LEU A 406 -14.81 -6.38 11.59
C LEU A 406 -15.36 -5.14 12.31
N VAL A 407 -14.86 -4.86 13.51
CA VAL A 407 -15.26 -3.70 14.32
C VAL A 407 -14.51 -2.48 13.84
N ASP A 408 -15.21 -1.50 13.30
CA ASP A 408 -14.59 -0.21 12.97
C ASP A 408 -14.17 0.53 14.26
N PRO A 409 -12.87 0.70 14.54
CA PRO A 409 -12.40 1.36 15.75
C PRO A 409 -12.70 2.88 15.75
N LYS A 410 -13.03 3.47 14.60
CA LYS A 410 -13.34 4.89 14.45
C LYS A 410 -14.81 5.21 14.71
N SER A 411 -15.64 4.21 15.02
CA SER A 411 -17.08 4.36 15.13
C SER A 411 -17.65 3.74 16.40
N SER A 412 -18.54 4.49 17.05
CA SER A 412 -19.65 3.92 17.84
C SER A 412 -21.03 4.32 17.28
N THR A 413 -21.05 5.05 16.16
CA THR A 413 -22.21 5.71 15.52
C THR A 413 -22.07 5.67 13.99
N SER A 414 -23.08 6.10 13.24
CA SER A 414 -23.12 5.98 11.76
C SER A 414 -22.03 6.74 10.98
N LYS A 415 -21.22 7.60 11.60
CA LYS A 415 -20.08 8.32 10.99
C LYS A 415 -18.77 7.76 11.53
N SER A 416 -17.87 7.30 10.65
CA SER A 416 -16.56 6.75 10.98
C SER A 416 -15.49 7.84 10.77
N SER A 417 -14.95 8.40 11.86
CA SER A 417 -14.03 9.55 11.84
C SER A 417 -12.83 9.35 12.76
N PHE A 418 -11.66 9.88 12.39
CA PHE A 418 -10.49 9.93 13.28
C PHE A 418 -10.61 11.10 14.25
N ALA A 419 -11.00 12.26 13.73
CA ALA A 419 -11.24 13.47 14.50
C ALA A 419 -12.54 13.36 15.31
N LYS A 420 -12.55 14.02 16.47
CA LYS A 420 -13.75 14.10 17.33
C LYS A 420 -14.56 15.34 16.98
N GLY A 421 -15.69 15.15 16.30
CA GLY A 421 -16.65 16.20 16.02
C GLY A 421 -17.63 16.49 17.17
N PRO A 422 -18.25 17.69 17.21
CA PRO A 422 -17.94 18.85 16.39
C PRO A 422 -16.80 19.68 17.00
N SER A 423 -15.65 19.75 16.32
CA SER A 423 -14.47 20.56 16.71
C SER A 423 -13.94 21.30 15.49
N MET A 424 -13.44 22.52 15.68
CA MET A 424 -12.74 23.29 14.66
C MET A 424 -11.24 23.17 14.84
N TYR A 425 -10.50 23.10 13.75
CA TYR A 425 -9.06 22.92 13.73
C TYR A 425 -8.39 23.98 12.86
N MET A 426 -7.15 24.32 13.23
CA MET A 426 -6.24 25.11 12.43
C MET A 426 -5.23 24.17 11.79
N VAL A 427 -5.13 24.22 10.46
CA VAL A 427 -4.15 23.47 9.67
C VAL A 427 -3.20 24.47 9.01
N THR A 428 -1.92 24.46 9.37
CA THR A 428 -0.94 25.36 8.77
C THR A 428 -0.53 24.91 7.37
N ASP A 429 0.18 25.77 6.64
CA ASP A 429 0.63 25.51 5.27
C ASP A 429 1.44 24.21 5.10
N ASP A 430 2.15 23.77 6.14
CA ASP A 430 2.88 22.50 6.21
C ASP A 430 2.04 21.33 6.75
N LEU A 431 0.70 21.44 6.74
CA LEU A 431 -0.26 20.44 7.24
C LEU A 431 -0.18 20.12 8.73
N PHE A 432 0.45 20.98 9.55
CA PHE A 432 0.41 20.79 11.00
C PHE A 432 -1.01 21.08 11.51
N VAL A 433 -1.65 20.10 12.13
CA VAL A 433 -3.01 20.20 12.68
C VAL A 433 -2.97 20.57 14.15
N SER A 434 -3.79 21.56 14.55
CA SER A 434 -3.97 21.94 15.94
C SER A 434 -5.41 22.34 16.24
N PRO A 435 -5.88 22.27 17.49
CA PRO A 435 -7.20 22.77 17.86
C PRO A 435 -7.32 24.27 17.56
N MET A 436 -8.43 24.67 16.97
CA MET A 436 -8.67 26.09 16.67
C MET A 436 -9.05 26.85 17.95
N SER A 437 -8.39 27.98 18.17
CA SER A 437 -8.76 28.96 19.18
C SER A 437 -8.30 30.32 18.71
N SER A 438 -9.16 31.35 18.81
CA SER A 438 -8.83 32.71 18.40
C SER A 438 -7.55 33.22 19.08
N ILE A 439 -7.28 32.80 20.33
CA ILE A 439 -6.07 33.16 21.06
C ILE A 439 -4.83 32.51 20.42
N SER A 440 -4.91 31.21 20.09
CA SER A 440 -3.83 30.47 19.43
C SER A 440 -3.57 31.02 18.02
N THR A 441 -4.60 31.40 17.28
CA THR A 441 -4.48 32.06 15.96
C THR A 441 -3.76 33.40 16.07
N MET A 442 -4.11 34.23 17.06
CA MET A 442 -3.40 35.50 17.28
C MET A 442 -1.94 35.29 17.69
N ALA A 443 -1.66 34.28 18.52
CA ALA A 443 -0.29 33.90 18.87
C ALA A 443 0.51 33.44 17.64
N PHE A 444 -0.11 32.65 16.76
CA PHE A 444 0.48 32.22 15.49
C PHE A 444 0.78 33.42 14.58
N LEU A 445 -0.18 34.33 14.37
CA LEU A 445 0.00 35.53 13.54
C LEU A 445 1.11 36.45 14.08
N LYS A 446 1.18 36.62 15.41
CA LYS A 446 2.25 37.37 16.08
C LYS A 446 3.62 36.74 15.81
N LYS A 447 3.73 35.40 15.88
CA LYS A 447 4.96 34.66 15.58
C LYS A 447 5.36 34.79 14.10
N SER A 448 4.37 34.76 13.20
CA SER A 448 4.56 34.86 11.74
C SER A 448 4.92 36.27 11.25
N LYS A 449 4.84 37.29 12.12
CA LYS A 449 5.15 38.71 11.82
C LYS A 449 4.40 39.24 10.59
N VAL A 450 3.16 38.78 10.38
CA VAL A 450 2.31 39.23 9.26
C VAL A 450 1.46 40.43 9.72
N PRO A 451 1.45 41.56 8.99
CA PRO A 451 0.53 42.66 9.29
C PRO A 451 -0.93 42.23 9.10
N LEU A 452 -1.82 42.60 10.02
CA LEU A 452 -3.25 42.24 9.90
C LEU A 452 -3.91 42.81 8.64
N SER A 453 -3.45 43.97 8.16
CA SER A 453 -3.92 44.58 6.90
C SER A 453 -3.62 43.71 5.66
N ASP A 454 -2.61 42.85 5.76
CA ASP A 454 -2.13 41.96 4.70
C ASP A 454 -2.81 40.57 4.74
N LEU A 455 -3.79 40.37 5.64
CA LEU A 455 -4.55 39.11 5.72
C LEU A 455 -5.81 39.19 4.86
N GLU A 456 -6.12 38.08 4.18
CA GLU A 456 -7.34 37.85 3.44
C GLU A 456 -7.90 36.47 3.78
N GLU A 457 -9.20 36.38 4.06
CA GLU A 457 -9.91 35.12 4.23
C GLU A 457 -10.67 34.78 2.94
N ARG A 458 -10.57 33.52 2.50
CA ARG A 458 -11.34 32.98 1.35
C ARG A 458 -11.97 31.65 1.74
N VAL A 459 -13.18 31.40 1.26
CA VAL A 459 -13.79 30.06 1.34
C VAL A 459 -13.44 29.32 0.06
N VAL A 460 -12.85 28.14 0.20
CA VAL A 460 -12.41 27.31 -0.92
C VAL A 460 -13.09 25.95 -0.83
N LYS A 461 -13.49 25.42 -2.00
CA LYS A 461 -13.98 24.04 -2.12
C LYS A 461 -12.83 23.13 -2.52
N ILE A 462 -12.72 22.01 -1.84
CA ILE A 462 -11.70 20.98 -2.06
C ILE A 462 -12.42 19.73 -2.55
N GLY A 463 -12.22 19.38 -3.82
CA GLY A 463 -12.63 18.11 -4.40
C GLY A 463 -11.44 17.20 -4.65
N VAL A 464 -11.64 16.20 -5.51
CA VAL A 464 -10.62 15.19 -5.85
C VAL A 464 -9.33 15.83 -6.37
N LYS A 465 -9.45 16.79 -7.30
CA LYS A 465 -8.31 17.47 -7.94
C LYS A 465 -7.46 18.22 -6.91
N GLU A 466 -8.11 19.02 -6.07
CA GLU A 466 -7.46 19.80 -5.01
C GLU A 466 -6.84 18.87 -3.97
N GLY A 467 -7.53 17.79 -3.60
CA GLY A 467 -7.02 16.78 -2.68
C GLY A 467 -5.76 16.10 -3.22
N LEU A 468 -5.72 15.73 -4.50
CA LEU A 468 -4.54 15.15 -5.14
C LEU A 468 -3.38 16.14 -5.22
N ASN A 469 -3.67 17.42 -5.48
CA ASN A 469 -2.66 18.48 -5.47
C ASN A 469 -2.06 18.68 -4.06
N ILE A 470 -2.89 18.69 -3.02
CA ILE A 470 -2.43 18.74 -1.62
C ILE A 470 -1.57 17.52 -1.30
N LEU A 471 -2.02 16.32 -1.67
CA LEU A 471 -1.27 15.08 -1.46
C LEU A 471 0.10 15.14 -2.16
N LYS A 472 0.14 15.46 -3.45
CA LYS A 472 1.40 15.61 -4.19
C LYS A 472 2.32 16.65 -3.55
N ALA A 473 1.79 17.82 -3.22
CA ALA A 473 2.55 18.86 -2.56
C ALA A 473 3.05 18.45 -1.17
N SER A 474 2.31 17.62 -0.43
CA SER A 474 2.70 17.15 0.90
C SER A 474 3.92 16.23 0.90
N LEU A 475 4.16 15.46 -0.17
CA LEU A 475 5.34 14.59 -0.30
C LEU A 475 6.63 15.40 -0.47
N ILE A 476 6.53 16.54 -1.17
CA ILE A 476 7.69 17.31 -1.61
C ILE A 476 7.91 18.62 -0.84
N SER A 477 6.85 19.32 -0.42
CA SER A 477 6.92 20.68 0.08
C SER A 477 6.57 20.80 1.55
N THR A 478 7.05 21.86 2.21
CA THR A 478 6.55 22.34 3.52
C THR A 478 5.50 23.46 3.36
N SER A 479 5.10 23.74 2.12
CA SER A 479 4.02 24.66 1.75
C SER A 479 2.96 23.90 0.97
N ALA A 480 2.49 22.79 1.53
CA ALA A 480 1.58 21.87 0.84
C ALA A 480 0.24 22.51 0.51
N LEU A 481 -0.32 23.35 1.40
CA LEU A 481 -1.58 24.03 1.11
C LEU A 481 -1.40 25.09 0.04
N THR A 482 -0.39 25.95 0.15
CA THR A 482 -0.11 27.01 -0.85
C THR A 482 0.13 26.40 -2.24
N ASN A 483 0.92 25.33 -2.31
CA ASN A 483 1.23 24.69 -3.58
C ASN A 483 0.04 23.87 -4.11
N GLY A 484 -0.68 23.16 -3.23
CA GLY A 484 -1.82 22.32 -3.59
C GLY A 484 -3.08 23.10 -3.99
N LEU A 485 -3.25 24.31 -3.43
CA LEU A 485 -4.39 25.19 -3.67
C LEU A 485 -4.02 26.42 -4.52
N ASN A 486 -2.93 26.35 -5.28
CA ASN A 486 -2.37 27.48 -6.05
C ASN A 486 -3.37 28.13 -7.03
N GLN A 487 -4.35 27.37 -7.52
CA GLN A 487 -5.39 27.84 -8.44
C GLN A 487 -6.38 28.79 -7.76
N PHE A 488 -6.48 28.77 -6.43
CA PHE A 488 -7.32 29.68 -5.65
C PHE A 488 -6.55 30.87 -5.07
N THR A 489 -5.22 30.83 -5.14
CA THR A 489 -4.36 31.91 -4.63
C THR A 489 -4.05 32.92 -5.71
N ARG A 490 -3.78 32.48 -6.95
CA ARG A 490 -3.43 33.34 -8.10
C ARG A 490 -4.54 34.32 -8.50
N THR A 491 -4.25 35.62 -8.43
CA THR A 491 -5.04 36.65 -9.11
C THR A 491 -4.72 36.70 -10.61
N VAL A 492 -5.73 37.03 -11.44
CA VAL A 492 -5.74 37.01 -12.92
C VAL A 492 -4.56 37.74 -13.61
N LYS A 493 -3.76 38.53 -12.89
CA LYS A 493 -2.61 39.27 -13.44
C LYS A 493 -1.46 38.38 -13.95
N ASP A 494 -1.29 37.16 -13.41
CA ASP A 494 -0.19 36.25 -13.82
C ASP A 494 -0.53 35.38 -15.05
N ILE A 495 -1.78 35.40 -15.51
CA ILE A 495 -2.23 34.60 -16.67
C ILE A 495 -1.67 35.20 -17.98
N GLN A 496 -1.42 36.52 -18.02
CA GLN A 496 -0.89 37.20 -19.21
C GLN A 496 0.63 37.10 -19.38
N VAL A 497 1.39 36.83 -18.31
CA VAL A 497 2.87 36.69 -18.42
C VAL A 497 3.26 35.25 -18.78
N SER A 498 2.44 34.27 -18.40
CA SER A 498 2.70 32.85 -18.66
C SER A 498 2.43 32.42 -20.11
N THR A 499 1.61 33.18 -20.84
CA THR A 499 1.29 32.88 -22.25
C THR A 499 2.35 33.38 -23.24
N SER A 500 3.23 34.31 -22.83
CA SER A 500 4.32 34.83 -23.67
C SER A 500 5.64 34.06 -23.57
N ALA A 501 5.74 33.05 -22.69
CA ALA A 501 6.94 32.21 -22.52
C ALA A 501 6.79 30.81 -23.13
N LEU A 502 5.75 30.57 -23.95
CA LEU A 502 5.57 29.37 -24.76
C LEU A 502 6.56 29.34 -25.94
N SER A 503 7.83 29.14 -25.63
CA SER A 503 8.79 28.54 -26.53
C SER A 503 9.43 27.39 -25.77
N ALA A 504 8.96 26.18 -26.05
CA ALA A 504 9.51 24.95 -25.51
C ALA A 504 11.03 24.89 -25.81
N PRO A 505 11.88 24.50 -24.84
CA PRO A 505 13.13 23.86 -25.19
C PRO A 505 12.76 22.48 -25.73
N GLN A 506 12.77 22.34 -27.05
CA GLN A 506 13.04 21.04 -27.66
C GLN A 506 14.49 20.72 -27.30
N ASP A 507 14.66 19.91 -26.25
CA ASP A 507 15.72 18.90 -26.12
C ASP A 507 15.72 18.32 -24.69
N ALA A 508 14.93 17.26 -24.52
CA ALA A 508 15.18 16.20 -23.56
C ALA A 508 14.46 14.93 -24.05
N VAL A 509 14.87 14.43 -25.21
CA VAL A 509 14.53 13.08 -25.64
C VAL A 509 15.24 12.11 -24.69
N ARG A 510 14.57 11.69 -23.62
CA ARG A 510 14.96 10.50 -22.87
C ARG A 510 14.27 9.33 -23.59
N SER A 511 15.05 8.58 -24.36
CA SER A 511 14.59 7.40 -25.08
C SER A 511 13.85 6.44 -24.14
N GLU A 512 12.61 6.09 -24.50
CA GLU A 512 11.90 4.98 -23.88
C GLU A 512 12.72 3.69 -24.07
N PHE A 513 12.88 2.91 -23.00
CA PHE A 513 13.48 1.58 -23.09
C PHE A 513 12.52 0.70 -23.87
N ASN A 514 12.86 0.41 -25.14
CA ASN A 514 12.11 -0.55 -25.93
C ASN A 514 12.54 -1.98 -25.54
N PHE A 515 11.74 -2.63 -24.70
CA PHE A 515 11.96 -4.02 -24.28
C PHE A 515 11.91 -5.01 -25.46
N GLU A 516 11.18 -4.69 -26.54
CA GLU A 516 11.11 -5.54 -27.74
C GLU A 516 12.47 -5.59 -28.48
N ALA A 517 13.29 -4.54 -28.38
CA ALA A 517 14.62 -4.49 -28.98
C ALA A 517 15.68 -5.34 -28.23
N LEU A 518 15.35 -5.85 -27.03
CA LEU A 518 16.22 -6.70 -26.21
C LEU A 518 15.99 -8.20 -26.43
N GLY A 519 15.09 -8.59 -27.35
CA GLY A 519 14.76 -10.00 -27.60
C GLY A 519 14.00 -10.67 -26.45
N ILE A 520 13.40 -9.88 -25.56
CA ILE A 520 12.51 -10.35 -24.50
C ILE A 520 11.08 -10.24 -25.04
N ASP A 521 10.54 -11.36 -25.53
CA ASP A 521 9.14 -11.45 -25.92
C ASP A 521 8.26 -11.28 -24.67
N ASN A 522 7.84 -10.05 -24.40
CA ASN A 522 6.72 -9.79 -23.51
C ASN A 522 5.43 -10.08 -24.31
N THR A 523 5.01 -11.35 -24.34
CA THR A 523 3.72 -11.74 -24.93
C THR A 523 2.61 -10.85 -24.39
N GLN A 524 1.91 -10.15 -25.29
CA GLN A 524 0.83 -9.21 -24.96
C GLN A 524 -0.23 -9.90 -24.08
N SER A 525 -0.51 -9.27 -22.93
CA SER A 525 -1.62 -9.68 -22.06
C SER A 525 -2.94 -9.51 -22.82
N LEU A 526 -3.69 -10.60 -22.97
CA LEU A 526 -5.02 -10.59 -23.58
C LEU A 526 -5.97 -9.72 -22.73
N VAL A 527 -6.35 -8.57 -23.27
CA VAL A 527 -7.44 -7.75 -22.72
C VAL A 527 -8.75 -8.50 -22.92
N VAL A 528 -9.22 -9.18 -21.87
CA VAL A 528 -10.58 -9.72 -21.81
C VAL A 528 -11.49 -8.64 -21.24
N GLN A 529 -12.27 -7.99 -22.10
CA GLN A 529 -13.39 -7.16 -21.68
C GLN A 529 -14.48 -8.05 -21.06
N LEU A 530 -14.77 -7.85 -19.77
CA LEU A 530 -15.95 -8.43 -19.13
C LEU A 530 -17.16 -7.53 -19.39
N PRO A 531 -18.32 -8.09 -19.83
CA PRO A 531 -19.51 -7.29 -20.12
C PRO A 531 -20.23 -6.87 -18.84
N GLU A 532 -20.69 -5.61 -18.84
CA GLU A 532 -21.56 -5.02 -17.83
C GLU A 532 -22.90 -5.74 -17.76
N ALA A 533 -23.35 -6.04 -16.53
CA ALA A 533 -24.60 -6.72 -16.28
C ALA A 533 -25.79 -5.75 -16.31
N SER A 534 -26.60 -5.79 -17.37
CA SER A 534 -28.01 -5.38 -17.29
C SER A 534 -28.90 -6.02 -18.36
N SER A 535 -29.89 -6.80 -17.88
CA SER A 535 -31.20 -7.14 -18.47
C SER A 535 -31.37 -7.98 -19.75
N CYS A 536 -32.06 -9.13 -19.56
CA CYS A 536 -33.06 -9.82 -20.42
C CYS A 536 -32.70 -10.39 -21.82
N THR A 537 -32.62 -11.74 -21.85
CA THR A 537 -33.13 -12.73 -22.84
C THR A 537 -33.21 -12.39 -24.34
N GLN A 538 -32.45 -13.13 -25.17
CA GLN A 538 -32.95 -13.98 -26.29
C GLN A 538 -31.83 -14.86 -26.92
N ASP A 539 -32.25 -15.87 -27.71
CA ASP A 539 -31.61 -17.16 -28.05
C ASP A 539 -30.39 -17.20 -29.01
N SER A 540 -29.54 -18.22 -28.77
CA SER A 540 -28.81 -19.12 -29.71
C SER A 540 -27.70 -18.61 -30.66
N GLN A 541 -26.47 -19.15 -30.51
CA GLN A 541 -25.81 -20.13 -31.41
C GLN A 541 -24.32 -20.37 -30.99
N LEU A 542 -23.91 -21.65 -30.88
CA LEU A 542 -22.52 -22.08 -30.65
C LEU A 542 -21.73 -22.11 -31.98
N PRO A 543 -20.46 -21.65 -32.00
CA PRO A 543 -19.48 -22.10 -32.98
C PRO A 543 -18.52 -23.17 -32.41
N ARG A 544 -18.20 -24.10 -33.29
CA ARG A 544 -17.45 -25.36 -33.14
C ARG A 544 -15.94 -25.10 -33.11
N ALA A 545 -15.20 -25.81 -32.27
CA ALA A 545 -13.73 -25.79 -32.24
C ALA A 545 -13.11 -26.37 -33.53
N PRO A 546 -11.96 -25.86 -34.02
CA PRO A 546 -11.23 -26.49 -35.11
C PRO A 546 -10.38 -27.67 -34.62
N LEU A 547 -10.35 -28.73 -35.43
CA LEU A 547 -9.52 -29.92 -35.33
C LEU A 547 -8.03 -29.56 -35.54
N MET A 548 -7.16 -29.97 -34.62
CA MET A 548 -5.71 -29.97 -34.85
C MET A 548 -5.27 -31.27 -35.52
N GLU A 549 -4.44 -31.10 -36.55
CA GLU A 549 -3.76 -32.11 -37.33
C GLU A 549 -2.57 -32.68 -36.54
N GLU A 550 -2.44 -34.00 -36.53
CA GLU A 550 -1.45 -34.76 -35.73
C GLU A 550 -0.02 -34.61 -36.27
N LEU A 551 0.93 -34.30 -35.37
CA LEU A 551 2.37 -34.48 -35.59
C LEU A 551 2.87 -35.64 -34.70
N PRO A 552 3.69 -36.58 -35.21
CA PRO A 552 4.03 -37.81 -34.49
C PRO A 552 5.14 -37.61 -33.44
N PRO A 553 5.15 -38.39 -32.35
CA PRO A 553 6.17 -38.31 -31.32
C PRO A 553 7.47 -39.07 -31.69
N PRO A 554 8.64 -38.67 -31.14
CA PRO A 554 9.91 -39.33 -31.40
C PRO A 554 10.06 -40.67 -30.65
N PRO A 555 10.94 -41.59 -31.12
CA PRO A 555 11.02 -42.93 -30.57
C PRO A 555 12.02 -43.05 -29.40
N ASN A 556 11.64 -43.92 -28.46
CA ASN A 556 12.49 -44.80 -27.62
C ASN A 556 13.18 -44.19 -26.36
N ILE A 557 12.72 -44.57 -25.15
CA ILE A 557 13.31 -45.65 -24.31
C ILE A 557 12.74 -45.65 -22.85
N GLN A 558 12.16 -46.81 -22.50
CA GLN A 558 12.08 -47.51 -21.20
C GLN A 558 11.36 -46.91 -19.97
N GLU A 559 10.17 -47.44 -19.70
CA GLU A 559 9.71 -47.77 -18.34
C GLU A 559 9.69 -49.29 -18.15
N PRO A 560 10.00 -49.78 -16.94
CA PRO A 560 9.37 -50.96 -16.40
C PRO A 560 8.66 -50.64 -15.07
N HIS A 561 7.39 -50.99 -14.94
CA HIS A 561 6.96 -52.15 -14.14
C HIS A 561 5.43 -52.26 -14.06
N MET A 562 4.95 -53.41 -14.52
CA MET A 562 3.59 -53.93 -14.44
C MET A 562 3.20 -54.47 -13.05
N ASN A 563 1.89 -54.67 -12.91
CA ASN A 563 1.13 -55.59 -12.04
C ASN A 563 0.60 -54.95 -10.74
N ILE A 564 -0.69 -55.00 -10.42
CA ILE A 564 -1.58 -56.18 -10.44
C ILE A 564 -3.01 -55.80 -10.84
N ALA A 565 -3.61 -56.65 -11.67
CA ALA A 565 -5.03 -56.68 -12.02
C ALA A 565 -5.74 -57.91 -11.41
N LYS A 566 -7.08 -57.90 -11.47
CA LYS A 566 -8.07 -59.00 -11.27
C LYS A 566 -8.43 -59.25 -9.81
N LYS A 567 -9.68 -59.50 -9.39
CA LYS A 567 -11.01 -59.87 -9.96
C LYS A 567 -12.00 -59.51 -8.82
N GLU A 568 -13.24 -59.13 -9.02
CA GLU A 568 -14.36 -60.03 -9.34
C GLU A 568 -15.56 -59.20 -9.83
N ASN A 569 -16.25 -59.77 -10.79
CA ASN A 569 -17.49 -59.29 -11.39
C ASN A 569 -18.55 -60.38 -11.13
N GLU A 570 -19.82 -59.98 -11.23
CA GLU A 570 -21.02 -60.83 -11.37
C GLU A 570 -21.76 -61.29 -10.10
N ASN A 571 -22.94 -60.69 -9.89
CA ASN A 571 -24.17 -61.44 -10.14
C ASN A 571 -25.37 -60.54 -10.45
N THR A 572 -26.27 -61.12 -11.22
CA THR A 572 -27.26 -60.56 -12.13
C THR A 572 -28.69 -60.55 -11.57
N ALA A 573 -29.53 -59.75 -12.26
CA ALA A 573 -30.95 -60.00 -12.59
C ALA A 573 -32.11 -59.66 -11.61
N SER A 574 -32.92 -58.74 -12.13
CA SER A 574 -34.40 -58.74 -12.20
C SER A 574 -35.24 -58.29 -11.00
N SER A 575 -36.00 -57.21 -11.22
CA SER A 575 -37.48 -57.22 -11.34
C SER A 575 -38.13 -55.93 -10.77
N VAL A 576 -38.93 -55.29 -11.61
CA VAL A 576 -39.92 -54.23 -11.30
C VAL A 576 -41.24 -54.97 -11.01
N PRO A 577 -42.10 -54.58 -10.02
CA PRO A 577 -43.17 -53.63 -10.35
C PRO A 577 -43.77 -52.73 -9.23
N ALA A 578 -44.30 -51.59 -9.72
CA ALA A 578 -45.60 -50.97 -9.41
C ALA A 578 -45.87 -50.22 -8.07
N LEU A 579 -46.04 -48.91 -8.23
CA LEU A 579 -47.23 -48.08 -7.89
C LEU A 579 -47.98 -48.33 -6.57
N ARG A 580 -48.04 -47.30 -5.70
CA ARG A 580 -49.34 -46.68 -5.31
C ARG A 580 -49.21 -45.27 -4.73
N ARG A 581 -50.02 -44.39 -5.30
CA ARG A 581 -50.35 -43.02 -4.87
C ARG A 581 -50.98 -43.02 -3.47
N SER A 582 -50.70 -41.99 -2.67
CA SER A 582 -51.75 -41.40 -1.81
C SER A 582 -51.56 -39.89 -1.68
N ALA A 583 -52.60 -39.17 -2.10
CA ALA A 583 -52.73 -37.74 -1.98
C ALA A 583 -53.16 -37.36 -0.56
N ARG A 584 -52.64 -36.26 -0.01
CA ARG A 584 -53.20 -35.62 1.18
C ARG A 584 -53.47 -34.14 0.91
N LYS A 585 -54.74 -33.85 0.62
CA LYS A 585 -55.35 -32.51 0.65
C LYS A 585 -55.13 -31.88 2.03
N ARG A 586 -54.63 -30.64 2.08
CA ARG A 586 -54.89 -29.73 3.21
C ARG A 586 -55.76 -28.58 2.71
N LYS A 587 -56.95 -28.49 3.29
CA LYS A 587 -57.90 -27.39 3.17
C LYS A 587 -57.28 -26.13 3.77
N GLY A 588 -57.27 -25.04 3.00
CA GLY A 588 -57.28 -23.69 3.54
C GLY A 588 -58.72 -23.31 3.89
N GLY A 589 -58.95 -22.90 5.13
CA GLY A 589 -60.14 -22.17 5.55
C GLY A 589 -59.72 -20.76 5.95
N GLY A 590 -60.39 -19.76 5.40
CA GLY A 590 -60.31 -18.37 5.81
C GLY A 590 -61.66 -17.86 6.30
N GLN A 591 -61.59 -16.71 6.98
CA GLN A 591 -62.65 -15.85 7.54
C GLN A 591 -63.23 -16.39 8.87
N ALA A 592 -63.36 -15.62 9.95
CA ALA A 592 -63.33 -14.18 10.19
C ALA A 592 -62.54 -13.83 11.48
#